data_AF-A0A3D0GWY9-F1
#
_entry.id   AF-A0A3D0GWY9-F1
#
_cell.length_a   1.000
_cell.length_b   1.000
_cell.length_c   1.000
_cell.angle_alpha   90.00
_cell.angle_beta   90.00
_cell.angle_gamma   90.00
#
_symmetry.space_group_name_H-M   'P 1'
#
loop_
_entity.id
_entity.type
_entity.pdbx_description
1 polymer ?
#
loop_
_entity_poly.entity_id
_entity_poly.type
_entity_poly.pdbx_seq_one_letter_code
_entity_poly.pdbx_strand_id
1 'polypeptide(L)'
;MENNTKAMYKLSYGLFVCTAVDGPKMNGCITNTAIQVASEPNLISIAINKANYTHDMVLKTGKCNISVISNEVDFELFKHFGFQSGRDVDKFADYPSENYAMAENGIPYITNGTNAYFSLGVEQTVDLGSHTLFICKPEFMTVLSDASSCTYEYYQNNIKPKPQPVGQTPKGQTIWRCTICGYEWIGEEGEDLPDDFICPICKHPKDDFEKVE
;
A
#
# COMPACT_ATOMS: atom_id res chain seq x y z
N MET A 1 11.26 3.60 31.59
CA MET A 1 11.08 4.33 30.31
C MET A 1 9.83 3.77 29.66
N GLU A 2 8.88 4.64 29.29
CA GLU A 2 7.65 4.23 28.61
C GLU A 2 7.89 4.22 27.10
N ASN A 3 7.39 3.19 26.41
CA ASN A 3 7.56 3.05 24.97
C ASN A 3 6.54 3.93 24.23
N ASN A 4 6.99 5.04 23.63
CA ASN A 4 6.12 5.89 22.83
C ASN A 4 6.07 5.38 21.38
N THR A 5 5.04 4.59 21.07
CA THR A 5 4.84 3.99 19.74
C THR A 5 4.68 5.03 18.62
N LYS A 6 4.36 6.30 18.94
CA LYS A 6 4.30 7.39 17.96
C LYS A 6 5.65 7.70 17.32
N ALA A 7 6.76 7.21 17.89
CA ALA A 7 8.09 7.30 17.28
C ALA A 7 8.14 6.63 15.89
N MET A 8 7.35 5.58 15.66
CA MET A 8 7.28 4.90 14.36
C MET A 8 6.79 5.83 13.24
N TYR A 9 5.89 6.76 13.54
CA TYR A 9 5.39 7.74 12.56
C TYR A 9 6.42 8.81 12.17
N LYS A 10 7.60 8.83 12.81
CA LYS A 10 8.71 9.72 12.46
C LYS A 10 9.69 9.10 11.47
N LEU A 11 9.55 7.81 11.14
CA LEU A 11 10.29 7.21 10.03
C LEU A 11 9.69 7.71 8.70
N SER A 12 10.54 8.21 7.82
CA SER A 12 10.15 8.66 6.49
C SER A 12 10.10 7.49 5.52
N TYR A 13 9.07 7.50 4.65
CA TYR A 13 8.86 6.48 3.65
C TYR A 13 8.43 7.12 2.33
N GLY A 14 8.79 6.48 1.22
CA GLY A 14 8.13 6.71 -0.07
C GLY A 14 6.80 5.96 -0.15
N LEU A 15 6.14 6.05 -1.31
CA LEU A 15 4.97 5.25 -1.64
C LEU A 15 5.13 4.65 -3.03
N PHE A 16 4.74 3.39 -3.16
CA PHE A 16 5.04 2.57 -4.31
C PHE A 16 3.85 1.67 -4.65
N VAL A 17 3.68 1.38 -5.95
CA VAL A 17 2.89 0.23 -6.40
C VAL A 17 3.86 -0.90 -6.72
N CYS A 18 3.74 -2.02 -6.00
CA CYS A 18 4.42 -3.26 -6.33
C CYS A 18 3.51 -4.12 -7.18
N THR A 19 3.93 -4.46 -8.40
CA THR A 19 3.19 -5.33 -9.32
C THR A 19 3.93 -6.65 -9.54
N ALA A 20 3.17 -7.70 -9.80
CA ALA A 20 3.68 -9.04 -10.06
C ALA A 20 2.77 -9.77 -11.04
N VAL A 21 3.32 -10.80 -11.70
CA VAL A 21 2.60 -11.70 -12.59
C VAL A 21 2.88 -13.15 -12.19
N ASP A 22 1.83 -13.98 -12.15
CA ASP A 22 1.90 -15.43 -11.96
C ASP A 22 0.99 -16.12 -12.98
N GLY A 23 1.59 -16.76 -13.99
CA GLY A 23 0.87 -17.30 -15.13
C GLY A 23 0.06 -16.21 -15.85
N PRO A 24 -1.27 -16.36 -16.03
CA PRO A 24 -2.10 -15.36 -16.69
C PRO A 24 -2.49 -14.19 -15.78
N LYS A 25 -2.21 -14.26 -14.47
CA LYS A 25 -2.73 -13.30 -13.48
C LYS A 25 -1.76 -12.15 -13.29
N MET A 26 -2.20 -10.93 -13.59
CA MET A 26 -1.54 -9.69 -13.21
C MET A 26 -2.13 -9.16 -11.91
N ASN A 27 -1.30 -8.61 -11.03
CA ASN A 27 -1.76 -8.03 -9.76
C ASN A 27 -0.78 -6.97 -9.24
N GLY A 28 -1.22 -6.20 -8.25
CA GLY A 28 -0.35 -5.30 -7.50
C GLY A 28 -0.89 -4.91 -6.13
N CYS A 29 -0.01 -4.36 -5.29
CA CYS A 29 -0.37 -3.77 -4.00
C CYS A 29 0.42 -2.49 -3.73
N ILE A 30 -0.12 -1.62 -2.87
CA ILE A 30 0.63 -0.50 -2.33
C ILE A 30 1.65 -1.00 -1.30
N THR A 31 2.86 -0.46 -1.33
CA THR A 31 3.85 -0.58 -0.24
C THR A 31 4.52 0.76 -0.02
N ASN A 32 4.88 1.07 1.22
CA ASN A 32 5.69 2.23 1.58
C ASN A 32 7.15 1.84 1.88
N THR A 33 7.43 0.55 2.00
CA THR A 33 8.72 0.04 2.46
C THR A 33 9.51 -0.48 1.27
N ALA A 34 10.10 0.44 0.52
CA ALA A 34 11.10 0.16 -0.50
C ALA A 34 12.26 1.16 -0.39
N ILE A 35 13.50 0.69 -0.43
CA ILE A 35 14.71 1.51 -0.30
C ILE A 35 15.91 0.83 -0.96
N GLN A 36 16.82 1.61 -1.54
CA GLN A 36 18.12 1.11 -1.97
C GLN A 36 18.96 0.75 -0.74
N VAL A 37 19.49 -0.48 -0.71
CA VAL A 37 20.27 -1.01 0.43
C VAL A 37 21.75 -1.20 0.12
N ALA A 38 22.12 -1.27 -1.16
CA ALA A 38 23.52 -1.30 -1.60
C ALA A 38 23.66 -0.67 -2.99
N SER A 39 24.83 -0.08 -3.27
CA SER A 39 25.17 0.48 -4.59
C SER A 39 26.00 -0.47 -5.46
N GLU A 40 26.81 -1.33 -4.85
CA GLU A 40 27.65 -2.32 -5.56
C GLU A 40 27.64 -3.69 -4.83
N PRO A 41 26.89 -4.68 -5.34
CA PRO A 41 25.91 -4.57 -6.43
C PRO A 41 24.74 -3.64 -6.04
N ASN A 42 24.08 -3.03 -7.04
CA ASN A 42 22.89 -2.22 -6.80
C ASN A 42 21.73 -3.12 -6.32
N LEU A 43 21.25 -2.88 -5.09
CA LEU A 43 20.20 -3.67 -4.45
C LEU A 43 19.13 -2.78 -3.85
N ILE A 44 17.88 -3.19 -3.99
CA ILE A 44 16.70 -2.56 -3.41
C ILE A 44 16.01 -3.57 -2.50
N SER A 45 15.68 -3.18 -1.27
CA SER A 45 14.83 -3.99 -0.39
C SER A 45 13.38 -3.56 -0.50
N ILE A 46 12.45 -4.50 -0.50
CA ILE A 46 11.00 -4.26 -0.46
C ILE A 46 10.39 -5.16 0.61
N ALA A 47 9.62 -4.59 1.54
CA ALA A 47 8.82 -5.40 2.46
C ALA A 47 7.37 -5.50 1.96
N ILE A 48 6.86 -6.72 1.88
CA ILE A 48 5.47 -6.98 1.48
C ILE A 48 4.79 -7.84 2.55
N ASN A 49 3.60 -7.42 2.98
CA ASN A 49 2.79 -8.14 3.95
C ASN A 49 2.36 -9.50 3.37
N LYS A 50 2.50 -10.58 4.14
CA LYS A 50 2.12 -11.94 3.74
C LYS A 50 0.63 -12.11 3.44
N ALA A 51 -0.23 -11.22 3.97
CA ALA A 51 -1.65 -11.21 3.63
C ALA A 51 -1.92 -10.76 2.19
N ASN A 52 -1.02 -9.97 1.58
CA ASN A 52 -1.21 -9.46 0.23
C ASN A 52 -1.01 -10.57 -0.80
N TYR A 53 -1.92 -10.70 -1.75
CA TYR A 53 -1.74 -11.68 -2.84
C TYR A 53 -0.44 -11.45 -3.64
N THR A 54 -0.05 -10.18 -3.80
CA THR A 54 1.21 -9.81 -4.43
C THR A 54 2.42 -10.44 -3.75
N HIS A 55 2.42 -10.59 -2.41
CA HIS A 55 3.51 -11.25 -1.69
C HIS A 55 3.72 -12.68 -2.21
N ASP A 56 2.65 -13.48 -2.31
CA ASP A 56 2.74 -14.86 -2.74
C ASP A 56 3.24 -14.97 -4.18
N MET A 57 2.79 -14.05 -5.05
CA MET A 57 3.25 -13.99 -6.44
C MET A 57 4.75 -13.69 -6.51
N VAL A 58 5.22 -12.66 -5.80
CA VAL A 58 6.66 -12.31 -5.79
C VAL A 58 7.50 -13.43 -5.19
N LEU A 59 7.04 -14.06 -4.10
CA LEU A 59 7.74 -15.19 -3.48
C LEU A 59 7.85 -16.39 -4.44
N LYS A 60 6.79 -16.65 -5.21
CA LYS A 60 6.75 -17.78 -6.15
C LYS A 60 7.58 -17.52 -7.42
N THR A 61 7.49 -16.32 -7.99
CA THR A 61 8.10 -16.04 -9.30
C THR A 61 9.48 -15.41 -9.22
N GLY A 62 9.84 -14.87 -8.07
CA GLY A 62 11.11 -14.17 -7.87
C GLY A 62 11.22 -12.87 -8.68
N LYS A 63 10.11 -12.32 -9.16
CA LYS A 63 10.09 -11.11 -10.00
C LYS A 63 8.96 -10.16 -9.60
N CYS A 64 9.25 -8.87 -9.65
CA CYS A 64 8.25 -7.82 -9.48
C CYS A 64 8.68 -6.53 -10.20
N ASN A 65 7.75 -5.60 -10.33
CA ASN A 65 8.09 -4.20 -10.62
C ASN A 65 7.69 -3.33 -9.44
N ILE A 66 8.41 -2.21 -9.28
CA ILE A 66 8.04 -1.11 -8.39
C ILE A 66 7.86 0.15 -9.21
N SER A 67 6.65 0.71 -9.18
CA SER A 67 6.38 2.07 -9.66
C SER A 67 6.40 3.05 -8.48
N VAL A 68 7.15 4.13 -8.61
CA VAL A 68 7.28 5.18 -7.59
C VAL A 68 6.14 6.18 -7.75
N ILE A 69 5.28 6.28 -6.73
CA ILE A 69 4.10 7.15 -6.76
C ILE A 69 4.56 8.61 -6.67
N SER A 70 3.98 9.50 -7.47
CA SER A 70 4.28 10.93 -7.48
C SER A 70 3.25 11.74 -6.67
N ASN A 71 3.54 13.01 -6.40
CA ASN A 71 2.58 13.93 -5.76
C ASN A 71 1.36 14.26 -6.64
N GLU A 72 1.37 13.90 -7.92
CA GLU A 72 0.28 14.14 -8.88
C GLU A 72 -0.72 12.97 -8.93
N VAL A 73 -0.53 11.96 -8.08
CA VAL A 73 -1.37 10.77 -8.02
C VAL A 73 -2.81 11.10 -7.60
N ASP A 74 -3.77 10.46 -8.26
CA ASP A 74 -5.16 10.44 -7.82
C ASP A 74 -5.36 9.42 -6.68
N PHE A 75 -6.18 9.76 -5.68
CA PHE A 75 -6.53 8.85 -4.58
C PHE A 75 -7.13 7.52 -5.06
N GLU A 76 -7.76 7.47 -6.24
CA GLU A 76 -8.26 6.24 -6.86
C GLU A 76 -7.18 5.17 -7.03
N LEU A 77 -5.90 5.53 -7.25
CA LEU A 77 -4.80 4.57 -7.30
C LEU A 77 -4.68 3.77 -5.99
N PHE A 78 -4.84 4.44 -4.85
CA PHE A 78 -4.78 3.81 -3.52
C PHE A 78 -6.01 2.97 -3.23
N LYS A 79 -7.20 3.40 -3.67
CA LYS A 79 -8.40 2.56 -3.56
C LYS A 79 -8.24 1.28 -4.34
N HIS A 80 -7.70 1.36 -5.56
CA HIS A 80 -7.55 0.22 -6.45
C HIS A 80 -6.48 -0.77 -5.97
N PHE A 81 -5.26 -0.30 -5.71
CA PHE A 81 -4.16 -1.18 -5.33
C PHE A 81 -4.00 -1.40 -3.83
N GLY A 82 -4.51 -0.51 -2.98
CA GLY A 82 -4.32 -0.52 -1.53
C GLY A 82 -5.48 -1.08 -0.72
N PHE A 83 -6.75 -0.96 -1.19
CA PHE A 83 -7.93 -1.35 -0.39
C PHE A 83 -8.62 -2.62 -0.89
N GLN A 84 -8.00 -3.33 -1.82
CA GLN A 84 -8.52 -4.56 -2.41
C GLN A 84 -7.44 -5.65 -2.39
N SER A 85 -7.86 -6.89 -2.25
CA SER A 85 -6.97 -8.05 -2.37
C SER A 85 -7.08 -8.66 -3.77
N GLY A 86 -5.93 -8.95 -4.37
CA GLY A 86 -5.88 -9.66 -5.66
C GLY A 86 -6.34 -11.11 -5.60
N ARG A 87 -6.60 -11.65 -4.40
CA ARG A 87 -7.24 -12.97 -4.22
C ARG A 87 -8.71 -12.94 -4.61
N ASP A 88 -9.37 -11.82 -4.32
CA ASP A 88 -10.82 -11.68 -4.43
C ASP A 88 -11.22 -10.90 -5.68
N VAL A 89 -10.33 -10.05 -6.19
CA VAL A 89 -10.59 -9.16 -7.32
C VAL A 89 -9.50 -9.31 -8.38
N ASP A 90 -9.91 -9.29 -9.65
CA ASP A 90 -8.99 -9.07 -10.76
C ASP A 90 -8.69 -7.58 -10.93
N LYS A 91 -7.59 -7.12 -10.34
CA LYS A 91 -7.21 -5.70 -10.39
C LYS A 91 -6.84 -5.20 -11.77
N PHE A 92 -6.67 -6.06 -12.78
CA PHE A 92 -6.30 -5.62 -14.13
C PHE A 92 -7.37 -5.90 -15.18
N ALA A 93 -8.46 -6.60 -14.84
CA ALA A 93 -9.57 -6.85 -15.77
C ALA A 93 -10.18 -5.57 -16.34
N ASP A 94 -10.45 -4.58 -15.49
CA ASP A 94 -11.06 -3.29 -15.86
C ASP A 94 -10.13 -2.09 -15.57
N TYR A 95 -8.84 -2.33 -15.34
CA TYR A 95 -7.89 -1.24 -15.12
C TYR A 95 -7.52 -0.62 -16.47
N PRO A 96 -7.69 0.70 -16.66
CA PRO A 96 -7.51 1.32 -17.96
C PRO A 96 -6.11 1.09 -18.53
N SER A 97 -6.03 0.59 -19.76
CA SER A 97 -4.78 0.20 -20.40
C SER A 97 -3.79 1.35 -20.61
N GLU A 98 -4.27 2.59 -20.59
CA GLU A 98 -3.46 3.81 -20.64
C GLU A 98 -2.74 4.11 -19.31
N ASN A 99 -3.18 3.51 -18.21
CA ASN A 99 -2.64 3.75 -16.87
C ASN A 99 -1.48 2.81 -16.50
N TYR A 100 -1.14 1.86 -17.37
CA TYR A 100 0.01 0.97 -17.18
C TYR A 100 0.64 0.60 -18.52
N ALA A 101 1.87 0.12 -18.48
CA ALA A 101 2.52 -0.48 -19.63
C ALA A 101 3.21 -1.78 -19.21
N MET A 102 3.46 -2.66 -20.19
CA MET A 102 4.16 -3.91 -19.95
C MET A 102 5.67 -3.69 -20.05
N ALA A 103 6.42 -4.06 -19.01
CA ALA A 103 7.88 -4.09 -19.06
C ALA A 103 8.38 -5.34 -19.81
N GLU A 104 9.65 -5.33 -20.21
CA GLU A 104 10.29 -6.47 -20.90
C GLU A 104 10.27 -7.78 -20.08
N ASN A 105 10.22 -7.68 -18.75
CA ASN A 105 10.10 -8.84 -17.87
C ASN A 105 8.68 -9.45 -17.82
N GLY A 106 7.73 -8.91 -18.59
CA GLY A 106 6.36 -9.37 -18.67
C GLY A 106 5.46 -8.93 -17.51
N ILE A 107 5.92 -8.00 -16.67
CA ILE A 107 5.16 -7.48 -15.52
C ILE A 107 4.68 -6.05 -15.84
N PRO A 108 3.42 -5.69 -15.55
CA PRO A 108 2.94 -4.33 -15.76
C PRO A 108 3.64 -3.37 -14.80
N TYR A 109 3.98 -2.17 -15.24
CA TYR A 109 4.31 -1.04 -14.37
C TYR A 109 3.25 0.04 -14.54
N ILE A 110 2.86 0.68 -13.43
CA ILE A 110 1.90 1.78 -13.46
C ILE A 110 2.60 3.01 -14.03
N THR A 111 1.93 3.71 -14.93
CA THR A 111 2.39 4.96 -15.56
C THR A 111 1.68 6.16 -14.96
N ASN A 112 0.35 6.07 -14.78
CA ASN A 112 -0.46 7.17 -14.25
C ASN A 112 -0.17 7.41 -12.75
N GLY A 113 0.08 8.66 -12.36
CA GLY A 113 0.37 9.04 -10.97
C GLY A 113 1.73 8.54 -10.44
N THR A 114 2.67 8.22 -11.33
CA THR A 114 4.00 7.71 -10.97
C THR A 114 5.10 8.45 -11.73
N ASN A 115 6.32 8.50 -11.18
CA ASN A 115 7.44 9.26 -11.77
C ASN A 115 8.66 8.42 -12.14
N ALA A 116 8.73 7.16 -11.73
CA ALA A 116 9.78 6.21 -12.08
C ALA A 116 9.29 4.78 -11.91
N TYR A 117 9.95 3.82 -12.56
CA TYR A 117 9.76 2.41 -12.25
C TYR A 117 11.05 1.58 -12.34
N PHE A 118 11.01 0.42 -11.69
CA PHE A 118 12.09 -0.55 -11.64
C PHE A 118 11.54 -1.95 -11.95
N SER A 119 12.20 -2.68 -12.83
CA SER A 119 12.02 -4.13 -12.99
C SER A 119 13.03 -4.84 -12.10
N LEU A 120 12.55 -5.77 -11.27
CA LEU A 120 13.32 -6.33 -10.16
C LEU A 120 13.33 -7.86 -10.19
N GLY A 121 14.52 -8.43 -10.03
CA GLY A 121 14.72 -9.85 -9.73
C GLY A 121 15.05 -10.03 -8.24
N VAL A 122 14.38 -10.97 -7.57
CA VAL A 122 14.62 -11.29 -6.15
C VAL A 122 15.91 -12.12 -6.03
N GLU A 123 16.84 -11.63 -5.22
CA GLU A 123 18.11 -12.32 -4.91
C GLU A 123 18.03 -13.06 -3.57
N GLN A 124 17.38 -12.45 -2.57
CA GLN A 124 17.27 -13.00 -1.22
C GLN A 124 15.92 -12.63 -0.59
N THR A 125 15.47 -13.46 0.34
CA THR A 125 14.30 -13.18 1.18
C THR A 125 14.65 -13.32 2.65
N VAL A 126 14.02 -12.48 3.48
CA VAL A 126 14.12 -12.55 4.94
C VAL A 126 12.72 -12.54 5.51
N ASP A 127 12.40 -13.55 6.33
CA ASP A 127 11.13 -13.62 7.04
C ASP A 127 11.14 -12.63 8.23
N LEU A 128 10.18 -11.70 8.26
CA LEU A 128 9.99 -10.70 9.32
C LEU A 128 8.72 -10.96 10.14
N GLY A 129 8.18 -12.19 10.12
CA GLY A 129 6.91 -12.54 10.74
C GLY A 129 5.73 -12.21 9.84
N SER A 130 5.15 -11.01 10.00
CA SER A 130 3.98 -10.57 9.21
C SER A 130 4.33 -10.17 7.77
N HIS A 131 5.60 -9.89 7.51
CA HIS A 131 6.11 -9.48 6.20
C HIS A 131 7.25 -10.39 5.76
N THR A 132 7.50 -10.41 4.46
CA THR A 132 8.76 -10.88 3.90
C THR A 132 9.50 -9.67 3.35
N LEU A 133 10.78 -9.53 3.68
CA LEU A 133 11.69 -8.58 3.05
C LEU A 133 12.33 -9.26 1.84
N PHE A 134 12.10 -8.72 0.66
CA PHE A 134 12.73 -9.13 -0.58
C PHE A 134 13.91 -8.21 -0.85
N ILE A 135 15.11 -8.78 -1.01
CA ILE A 135 16.29 -8.06 -1.50
C ILE A 135 16.38 -8.35 -2.98
N CYS A 136 16.25 -7.30 -3.79
CA CYS A 136 16.12 -7.39 -5.23
C CYS A 136 17.24 -6.66 -5.94
N LYS A 137 17.66 -7.21 -7.07
CA LYS A 137 18.53 -6.54 -8.04
C LYS A 137 17.68 -5.84 -9.10
N PRO A 138 17.91 -4.55 -9.38
CA PRO A 138 17.33 -3.90 -10.54
C PRO A 138 17.86 -4.49 -11.85
N GLU A 139 16.96 -5.04 -12.65
CA GLU A 139 17.23 -5.54 -14.00
C GLU A 139 17.03 -4.41 -15.04
N PHE A 140 16.08 -3.52 -14.78
CA PHE A 140 15.83 -2.30 -15.56
C PHE A 140 15.30 -1.19 -14.64
N MET A 141 15.57 0.07 -14.97
CA MET A 141 14.98 1.22 -14.28
C MET A 141 14.94 2.44 -15.19
N THR A 142 13.89 3.26 -15.06
CA THR A 142 13.77 4.53 -15.81
C THR A 142 12.96 5.56 -15.04
N VAL A 143 13.20 6.82 -15.38
CA VAL A 143 12.34 7.95 -15.01
C VAL A 143 11.19 8.04 -16.02
N LEU A 144 9.99 8.37 -15.54
CA LEU A 144 8.76 8.57 -16.31
C LEU A 144 8.35 10.05 -16.36
N SER A 145 8.65 10.82 -15.31
CA SER A 145 8.37 12.26 -15.24
C SER A 145 9.26 12.95 -14.20
N ASP A 146 9.34 14.29 -14.26
CA ASP A 146 10.06 15.12 -13.29
C ASP A 146 9.23 15.46 -12.04
N ALA A 147 8.00 14.92 -11.92
CA ALA A 147 7.14 15.15 -10.76
C ALA A 147 7.80 14.62 -9.48
N SER A 148 7.64 15.32 -8.36
CA SER A 148 8.21 14.90 -7.07
C SER A 148 7.56 13.61 -6.56
N SER A 149 8.36 12.73 -5.94
CA SER A 149 7.86 11.47 -5.36
C SER A 149 6.97 11.73 -4.14
N CYS A 150 5.91 10.94 -4.02
CA CYS A 150 5.00 10.94 -2.89
C CYS A 150 5.66 10.28 -1.68
N THR A 151 5.81 11.05 -0.61
CA THR A 151 6.18 10.51 0.70
C THR A 151 4.92 10.06 1.44
N TYR A 152 5.08 9.12 2.38
CA TYR A 152 3.97 8.69 3.22
C TYR A 152 3.39 9.85 4.05
N GLU A 153 4.23 10.77 4.51
CA GLU A 153 3.80 11.99 5.19
C GLU A 153 2.97 12.90 4.25
N TYR A 154 3.42 13.09 3.01
CA TYR A 154 2.67 13.87 2.02
C TYR A 154 1.30 13.25 1.76
N TYR A 155 1.24 11.94 1.61
CA TYR A 155 -0.02 11.21 1.45
C TYR A 155 -0.98 11.44 2.62
N GLN A 156 -0.53 11.27 3.86
CA GLN A 156 -1.38 11.48 5.05
C GLN A 156 -1.92 12.91 5.14
N ASN A 157 -1.10 13.90 4.76
CA ASN A 157 -1.44 15.31 4.92
C ASN A 157 -2.27 15.89 3.77
N ASN A 158 -2.07 15.40 2.54
CA ASN A 158 -2.57 16.07 1.32
C ASN A 158 -3.42 15.19 0.41
N ILE A 159 -3.23 13.87 0.40
CA ILE A 159 -3.89 12.97 -0.58
C ILE A 159 -5.01 12.18 0.09
N LYS A 160 -4.74 11.61 1.26
CA LYS A 160 -5.72 10.82 2.00
C LYS A 160 -6.92 11.72 2.34
N PRO A 161 -8.15 11.35 1.91
CA PRO A 161 -9.34 12.09 2.26
C PRO A 161 -9.43 12.25 3.77
N LYS A 162 -9.60 13.50 4.21
CA LYS A 162 -9.90 13.75 5.62
C LYS A 162 -11.29 13.17 5.91
N PRO A 163 -11.48 12.51 7.06
CA PRO A 163 -12.80 12.06 7.47
C PRO A 163 -13.78 13.24 7.36
N GLN A 164 -14.84 13.08 6.57
CA GLN A 164 -15.90 14.09 6.56
C GLN A 164 -16.65 13.96 7.88
N PRO A 165 -16.88 15.05 8.63
CA PRO A 165 -17.79 15.00 9.75
C PRO A 165 -19.17 14.64 9.21
N VAL A 166 -19.60 13.41 9.43
CA VAL A 166 -21.02 13.06 9.33
C VAL A 166 -21.74 13.85 10.43
N GLY A 167 -22.85 14.49 10.06
CA GLY A 167 -23.60 15.37 10.95
C GLY A 167 -23.95 14.71 12.28
N GLN A 168 -24.42 15.51 13.24
CA GLN A 168 -24.80 15.06 14.59
C GLN A 168 -25.52 13.72 14.53
N THR A 169 -24.86 12.65 15.00
CA THR A 169 -25.54 11.41 15.32
C THR A 169 -26.64 11.74 16.33
N PRO A 170 -27.80 11.04 16.29
CA PRO A 170 -28.77 11.12 17.36
C PRO A 170 -28.09 11.00 18.73
N LYS A 171 -28.50 11.84 19.70
CA LYS A 171 -27.93 11.82 21.06
C LYS A 171 -27.86 10.39 21.58
N GLY A 172 -26.66 9.97 21.99
CA GLY A 172 -26.40 8.68 22.61
C GLY A 172 -25.75 7.63 21.72
N GLN A 173 -25.31 7.90 20.49
CA GLN A 173 -24.54 6.90 19.72
C GLN A 173 -23.03 7.01 19.94
N THR A 174 -22.34 5.87 19.99
CA THR A 174 -20.87 5.80 20.04
C THR A 174 -20.30 5.66 18.63
N ILE A 175 -19.36 6.51 18.25
CA ILE A 175 -18.70 6.44 16.94
C ILE A 175 -17.26 5.97 17.12
N TRP A 176 -16.87 4.95 16.36
CA TRP A 176 -15.48 4.50 16.23
C TRP A 176 -15.00 4.76 14.82
N ARG A 177 -13.88 5.48 14.67
CA ARG A 177 -13.31 5.83 13.38
C ARG A 177 -12.01 5.08 13.12
N CYS A 178 -11.93 4.40 12.00
CA CYS A 178 -10.69 3.81 11.48
C CYS A 178 -9.70 4.93 11.14
N THR A 179 -8.59 4.98 11.85
CA THR A 179 -7.51 5.95 11.64
C THR A 179 -6.81 5.75 10.29
N ILE A 180 -6.96 4.57 9.66
CA ILE A 180 -6.32 4.22 8.39
C ILE A 180 -7.09 4.73 7.18
N CYS A 181 -8.40 4.49 7.11
CA CYS A 181 -9.21 4.86 5.95
C CYS A 181 -10.37 5.81 6.25
N GLY A 182 -10.61 6.16 7.51
CA GLY A 182 -11.70 7.04 7.93
C GLY A 182 -13.08 6.36 7.97
N TYR A 183 -13.16 5.03 7.82
CA TYR A 183 -14.44 4.31 8.01
C TYR A 183 -14.92 4.51 9.44
N GLU A 184 -16.20 4.82 9.60
CA GLU A 184 -16.83 4.97 10.91
C GLU A 184 -17.83 3.85 11.15
N TRP A 185 -17.71 3.23 12.33
CA TRP A 185 -18.69 2.31 12.88
C TRP A 185 -19.52 3.05 13.93
N ILE A 186 -20.85 2.90 13.87
CA ILE A 186 -21.79 3.57 14.77
C ILE A 186 -22.49 2.50 15.60
N GLY A 187 -22.24 2.52 16.91
CA GLY A 187 -22.88 1.66 17.90
C GLY A 187 -23.85 2.44 18.79
N GLU A 188 -24.49 1.71 19.70
CA GLU A 188 -25.34 2.26 20.75
C GLU A 188 -24.53 3.02 21.82
N GLU A 189 -25.23 3.62 22.79
CA GLU A 189 -24.60 4.43 23.85
C GLU A 189 -23.68 3.56 24.70
N GLY A 190 -22.40 3.89 24.72
CA GLY A 190 -21.39 3.13 25.46
C GLY A 190 -20.99 1.80 24.83
N GLU A 191 -21.44 1.49 23.61
CA GLU A 191 -21.03 0.29 22.90
C GLU A 191 -19.57 0.40 22.41
N ASP A 192 -18.75 -0.57 22.79
CA ASP A 192 -17.39 -0.72 22.30
C ASP A 192 -17.39 -1.48 20.96
N LEU A 193 -16.43 -1.15 20.10
CA LEU A 193 -16.22 -1.88 18.85
C LEU A 193 -15.92 -3.36 19.15
N PRO A 194 -16.54 -4.35 18.47
CA PRO A 194 -16.24 -5.76 18.69
C PRO A 194 -14.75 -6.09 18.57
N ASP A 195 -14.22 -6.97 19.43
CA ASP A 195 -12.78 -7.27 19.47
C ASP A 195 -12.24 -7.88 18.18
N ASP A 196 -13.09 -8.59 17.44
CA ASP A 196 -12.79 -9.19 16.13
C ASP A 196 -13.18 -8.29 14.95
N PHE A 197 -13.54 -7.02 15.21
CA PHE A 197 -13.95 -6.11 14.16
C PHE A 197 -12.81 -5.83 13.18
N ILE A 198 -13.10 -6.08 11.90
CA ILE A 198 -12.21 -5.77 10.78
C ILE A 198 -12.85 -4.67 9.96
N CYS A 199 -12.12 -3.58 9.73
CA CYS A 199 -12.59 -2.46 8.93
C CYS A 199 -13.10 -2.95 7.57
N PRO A 200 -14.37 -2.71 7.20
CA PRO A 200 -14.93 -3.24 5.95
C PRO A 200 -14.26 -2.63 4.72
N ILE A 201 -13.70 -1.42 4.85
CA ILE A 201 -13.04 -0.69 3.76
C ILE A 201 -11.59 -1.16 3.58
N CYS A 202 -10.74 -1.00 4.61
CA CYS A 202 -9.30 -1.25 4.46
C CYS A 202 -8.81 -2.57 5.09
N LYS A 203 -9.69 -3.35 5.72
CA LYS A 203 -9.39 -4.63 6.36
C LYS A 203 -8.40 -4.57 7.54
N HIS A 204 -8.14 -3.39 8.08
CA HIS A 204 -7.37 -3.21 9.31
C HIS A 204 -8.17 -3.60 10.57
N PRO A 205 -7.50 -4.08 11.64
CA PRO A 205 -8.15 -4.54 12.87
C PRO A 205 -8.68 -3.37 13.74
N LYS A 206 -9.44 -3.71 14.80
CA LYS A 206 -9.94 -2.77 15.82
C LYS A 206 -8.87 -1.84 16.40
N ASP A 207 -7.62 -2.29 16.55
CA ASP A 207 -6.51 -1.48 17.08
C ASP A 207 -6.25 -0.19 16.28
N ASP A 208 -6.66 -0.19 15.01
CA ASP A 208 -6.56 0.97 14.13
C ASP A 208 -7.80 1.89 14.20
N PHE A 209 -8.71 1.68 15.16
CA PHE A 209 -9.87 2.54 15.40
C PHE A 209 -9.67 3.41 16.64
N GLU A 210 -10.13 4.66 16.54
CA GLU A 210 -10.23 5.59 17.67
C GLU A 210 -11.69 5.94 17.93
N LYS A 211 -12.07 6.06 19.20
CA LYS A 211 -13.40 6.56 19.59
C LYS A 211 -13.47 8.06 19.28
N VAL A 212 -14.51 8.47 18.57
CA VAL A 212 -14.76 9.87 18.25
C VAL A 212 -15.66 10.45 19.35
N GLU A 213 -15.19 11.52 19.99
CA GLU A 213 -15.94 12.30 20.99
C GLU A 213 -16.89 13.32 20.34
#